data_AF-A0AAJ8WS46-F1
#
_entry.id   AF-A0AAJ8WS46-F1
#
_cell.length_a   1.000
_cell.length_b   1.000
_cell.length_c   1.000
_cell.angle_alpha   90.00
_cell.angle_beta   90.00
_cell.angle_gamma   90.00
#
_symmetry.space_group_name_H-M   'P 1'
#
loop_
_entity.id
_entity.type
_entity.pdbx_description
1 polymer ?
#
loop_
_entity_poly.entity_id
_entity_poly.type
_entity_poly.pdbx_seq_one_letter_code
_entity_poly.pdbx_strand_id
1 'polypeptide(L)'
;MTDDVERAMQQPQGSFFMDDAKGFQAISAKALMKVLEKYEKSDRTSQAENIANGFVGRGDAQNHAEVSTNLKNQTGIDLSAYLRNSPNIAERVNALTAGNIQLIKSIRSQYLDKVQNTVMQAMVRGSLNKDLAAQVKDLGKTTEKRAMFIARDQSSKLNAALTQARHEEVGIKKYMWSTSGDERVRESHAEKDG
;
A
#
# COMPACT_ATOMS: atom_id res chain seq x y z
N MET A 1 -1.54 14.77 1.01
CA MET A 1 -0.90 14.78 -0.32
C MET A 1 -1.88 15.24 -1.39
N THR A 2 -3.12 14.73 -1.41
CA THR A 2 -4.19 15.18 -2.33
C THR A 2 -4.48 16.68 -2.18
N ASP A 3 -4.59 17.16 -0.94
CA ASP A 3 -4.96 18.56 -0.62
C ASP A 3 -3.93 19.60 -1.09
N ASP A 4 -2.64 19.25 -1.11
CA ASP A 4 -1.58 20.18 -1.53
C ASP A 4 -1.54 20.34 -3.06
N VAL A 5 -1.82 19.26 -3.79
CA VAL A 5 -1.96 19.27 -5.25
C VAL A 5 -3.21 20.05 -5.65
N GLU A 6 -4.31 19.84 -4.93
CA GLU A 6 -5.56 20.58 -5.14
C GLU A 6 -5.40 22.08 -4.85
N ARG A 7 -4.68 22.43 -3.77
CA ARG A 7 -4.37 23.83 -3.43
C ARG A 7 -3.49 24.51 -4.49
N ALA A 8 -2.54 23.78 -5.08
CA ALA A 8 -1.69 24.30 -6.15
C ALA A 8 -2.49 24.62 -7.44
N MET A 9 -3.61 23.93 -7.69
CA MET A 9 -4.49 24.22 -8.82
C MET A 9 -5.40 25.45 -8.60
N GLN A 10 -5.61 25.84 -7.34
CA GLN A 10 -6.55 26.90 -6.97
C GLN A 10 -5.92 28.30 -6.88
N GLN A 11 -4.59 28.45 -6.95
CA GLN A 11 -3.93 29.75 -6.84
C GLN A 11 -3.83 30.49 -8.18
N PRO A 12 -4.49 31.65 -8.37
CA PRO A 12 -4.30 32.49 -9.54
C PRO A 12 -3.06 33.37 -9.34
N GLN A 13 -1.94 33.02 -9.97
CA GLN A 13 -0.75 33.87 -9.99
C GLN A 13 -0.88 34.92 -11.11
N GLY A 14 -1.05 36.20 -10.73
CA GLY A 14 -0.54 37.40 -11.44
C GLY A 14 -1.15 37.80 -12.80
N SER A 15 -1.72 39.01 -12.86
CA SER A 15 -2.44 39.67 -13.96
C SER A 15 -1.65 40.01 -15.25
N PHE A 16 -0.50 39.42 -15.56
CA PHE A 16 0.40 40.03 -16.56
C PHE A 16 0.29 39.52 -18.02
N PHE A 17 -0.51 38.48 -18.32
CA PHE A 17 -0.75 38.01 -19.69
C PHE A 17 -2.13 37.35 -19.82
N MET A 18 -3.20 38.15 -19.94
CA MET A 18 -4.61 37.67 -19.97
C MET A 18 -5.23 37.59 -21.38
N ASP A 19 -4.45 37.53 -22.46
CA ASP A 19 -5.02 37.53 -23.83
C ASP A 19 -5.08 36.14 -24.50
N ASP A 20 -4.84 35.06 -23.75
CA ASP A 20 -4.94 33.69 -24.24
C ASP A 20 -5.23 32.71 -23.09
N ALA A 21 -6.41 32.07 -23.08
CA ALA A 21 -6.79 31.05 -22.11
C ALA A 21 -5.80 29.84 -22.07
N LYS A 22 -5.14 29.54 -23.19
CA LYS A 22 -4.12 28.50 -23.33
C LYS A 22 -2.80 28.92 -22.66
N GLY A 23 -2.44 30.20 -22.69
CA GLY A 23 -1.26 30.75 -22.02
C GLY A 23 -1.34 30.62 -20.49
N PHE A 24 -2.49 30.95 -19.90
CA PHE A 24 -2.75 30.77 -18.47
C PHE A 24 -2.74 29.29 -18.06
N GLN A 25 -3.36 28.42 -18.86
CA GLN A 25 -3.34 26.96 -18.64
C GLN A 25 -1.91 26.39 -18.68
N ALA A 26 -1.09 26.77 -19.65
CA ALA A 26 0.29 26.30 -19.77
C ALA A 26 1.16 26.72 -18.57
N ILE A 27 0.98 27.94 -18.04
CA ILE A 27 1.70 28.44 -16.86
C ILE A 27 1.26 27.67 -15.61
N SER A 28 -0.04 27.44 -15.42
CA SER A 28 -0.58 26.70 -14.27
C SER A 28 -0.14 25.22 -14.27
N ALA A 29 -0.12 24.57 -15.43
CA ALA A 29 0.35 23.20 -15.57
C ALA A 29 1.86 23.08 -15.33
N LYS A 30 2.67 24.03 -15.80
CA LYS A 30 4.11 24.08 -15.49
C LYS A 30 4.38 24.28 -14.01
N ALA A 31 3.60 25.14 -13.33
CA ALA A 31 3.69 25.32 -11.89
C ALA A 31 3.31 24.04 -11.13
N LEU A 32 2.23 23.37 -11.55
CA LEU A 32 1.80 22.08 -10.99
C LEU A 32 2.87 21.00 -11.18
N MET A 33 3.45 20.89 -12.37
CA MET A 33 4.54 19.95 -12.66
C MET A 33 5.76 20.19 -11.77
N LYS A 34 6.13 21.46 -11.54
CA LYS A 34 7.23 21.81 -10.62
C LYS A 34 6.94 21.42 -9.18
N VAL A 35 5.68 21.54 -8.74
CA VAL A 35 5.24 21.05 -7.44
C VAL A 35 5.34 19.52 -7.39
N LEU A 36 4.83 18.80 -8.39
CA LEU A 36 4.91 17.34 -8.47
C LEU A 36 6.36 16.85 -8.42
N GLU A 37 7.26 17.47 -9.17
CA GLU A 37 8.70 17.14 -9.17
C GLU A 37 9.34 17.35 -7.79
N LYS A 38 8.99 18.46 -7.10
CA LYS A 38 9.43 18.70 -5.72
C LYS A 38 8.88 17.62 -4.77
N TYR A 39 7.62 17.24 -4.94
CA TYR A 39 7.02 16.16 -4.17
C TYR A 39 7.63 14.82 -4.52
N GLU A 40 8.03 14.53 -5.76
CA GLU A 40 8.70 13.29 -6.11
C GLU A 40 10.07 13.18 -5.43
N LYS A 41 10.84 14.27 -5.47
CA LYS A 41 12.18 14.39 -4.87
C LYS A 41 12.19 14.41 -3.33
N SER A 42 11.06 14.69 -2.69
CA SER A 42 10.95 14.65 -1.23
C SER A 42 11.12 13.21 -0.75
N ASP A 43 12.23 12.92 -0.08
CA ASP A 43 12.45 11.61 0.52
C ASP A 43 11.43 11.35 1.64
N ARG A 44 10.73 10.22 1.52
CA ARG A 44 9.79 9.70 2.53
C ARG A 44 10.10 8.25 2.86
N THR A 45 11.31 7.80 2.55
CA THR A 45 11.77 6.43 2.78
C THR A 45 11.65 6.07 4.26
N SER A 46 12.10 6.94 5.16
CA SER A 46 12.01 6.69 6.61
C SER A 46 10.56 6.54 7.10
N GLN A 47 9.60 7.25 6.49
CA GLN A 47 8.19 7.11 6.84
C GLN A 47 7.63 5.76 6.38
N ALA A 48 7.98 5.35 5.16
CA ALA A 48 7.59 4.03 4.64
C ALA A 48 8.20 2.90 5.48
N GLU A 49 9.46 3.03 5.88
CA GLU A 49 10.15 2.11 6.77
C GLU A 49 9.47 2.02 8.14
N ASN A 50 9.18 3.15 8.78
CA ASN A 50 8.52 3.16 10.09
C ASN A 50 7.13 2.52 10.03
N ILE A 51 6.35 2.80 8.99
CA ILE A 51 5.02 2.21 8.80
C ILE A 51 5.15 0.69 8.58
N ALA A 52 6.05 0.27 7.69
CA ALA A 52 6.26 -1.15 7.40
C ALA A 52 6.77 -1.91 8.62
N ASN A 53 7.78 -1.40 9.32
CA ASN A 53 8.31 -2.01 10.55
C ASN A 53 7.23 -2.13 11.63
N GLY A 54 6.44 -1.08 11.86
CA GLY A 54 5.34 -1.12 12.83
C GLY A 54 4.21 -2.06 12.43
N PHE A 55 3.90 -2.15 11.13
CA PHE A 55 2.92 -3.09 10.60
C PHE A 55 3.37 -4.53 10.79
N VAL A 56 4.59 -4.86 10.36
CA VAL A 56 5.11 -6.22 10.45
C VAL A 56 5.34 -6.63 11.90
N GLY A 57 5.93 -5.76 12.73
CA GLY A 57 6.18 -6.07 14.14
C GLY A 57 4.90 -6.33 14.95
N ARG A 58 3.82 -5.58 14.70
CA ARG A 58 2.52 -5.86 15.33
C ARG A 58 1.91 -7.17 14.83
N GLY A 59 1.95 -7.39 13.52
CA GLY A 59 1.45 -8.64 12.92
C GLY A 59 2.22 -9.86 13.45
N ASP A 60 3.52 -9.74 13.61
CA ASP A 60 4.38 -10.78 14.16
C ASP A 60 4.04 -11.12 15.62
N ALA A 61 3.93 -10.10 16.47
CA ALA A 61 3.56 -10.28 17.88
C ALA A 61 2.17 -10.90 18.04
N GLN A 62 1.20 -10.46 17.23
CA GLN A 62 -0.15 -11.03 17.25
C GLN A 62 -0.14 -12.50 16.79
N ASN A 63 0.49 -12.79 15.64
CA ASN A 63 0.58 -14.15 15.12
C ASN A 63 1.32 -15.08 16.08
N HIS A 64 2.36 -14.60 16.76
CA HIS A 64 3.08 -15.36 17.78
C HIS A 64 2.16 -15.80 18.91
N ALA A 65 1.36 -14.87 19.45
CA ALA A 65 0.42 -15.16 20.53
C ALA A 65 -0.66 -16.17 20.09
N GLU A 66 -1.22 -15.99 18.89
CA GLU A 66 -2.24 -16.87 18.33
C GLU A 66 -1.70 -18.29 18.09
N VAL A 67 -0.58 -18.43 17.38
CA VAL A 67 0.01 -19.75 17.07
C VAL A 67 0.45 -20.47 18.35
N SER A 68 1.08 -19.76 19.28
CA SER A 68 1.50 -20.35 20.56
C SER A 68 0.31 -20.85 21.38
N THR A 69 -0.77 -20.08 21.42
CA THR A 69 -2.01 -20.47 22.12
C THR A 69 -2.65 -21.70 21.48
N ASN A 70 -2.74 -21.72 20.14
CA ASN A 70 -3.31 -22.85 19.40
C ASN A 70 -2.50 -24.14 19.62
N LEU A 71 -1.17 -24.06 19.53
CA LEU A 71 -0.31 -25.23 19.77
C LEU A 71 -0.38 -25.72 21.21
N LYS A 72 -0.44 -24.81 22.19
CA LYS A 72 -0.63 -25.18 23.60
C LYS A 72 -1.95 -25.88 23.84
N ASN A 73 -3.03 -25.39 23.24
CA ASN A 73 -4.35 -26.02 23.37
C ASN A 73 -4.41 -27.40 22.71
N GLN A 74 -3.67 -27.62 21.63
CA GLN A 74 -3.66 -28.91 20.90
C GLN A 74 -2.71 -29.94 21.50
N THR A 75 -1.56 -29.51 22.04
CA THR A 75 -0.48 -30.40 22.49
C THR A 75 -0.32 -30.46 24.01
N GLY A 76 -0.89 -29.50 24.73
CA GLY A 76 -0.67 -29.29 26.17
C GLY A 76 0.68 -28.64 26.50
N ILE A 77 1.54 -28.34 25.52
CA ILE A 77 2.91 -27.86 25.72
C ILE A 77 3.01 -26.37 25.36
N ASP A 78 3.66 -25.58 26.22
CA ASP A 78 3.92 -24.17 25.95
C ASP A 78 5.20 -23.99 25.11
N LEU A 79 5.02 -23.71 23.81
CA LEU A 79 6.12 -23.52 22.86
C LEU A 79 6.42 -22.04 22.58
N SER A 80 5.81 -21.11 23.33
CA SER A 80 5.91 -19.66 23.06
C SER A 80 7.36 -19.15 23.05
N ALA A 81 8.19 -19.59 24.00
CA ALA A 81 9.60 -19.20 24.08
C ALA A 81 10.41 -19.72 22.88
N TYR A 82 10.13 -20.94 22.42
CA TYR A 82 10.80 -21.55 21.27
C TYR A 82 10.46 -20.83 19.97
N LEU A 83 9.17 -20.51 19.77
CA LEU A 83 8.67 -19.82 18.57
C LEU A 83 9.05 -18.35 18.45
N ARG A 84 9.62 -17.74 19.51
CA ARG A 84 9.98 -16.31 19.49
C ARG A 84 11.35 -16.05 18.89
N ASN A 85 12.31 -16.96 19.09
CA ASN A 85 13.72 -16.73 18.79
C ASN A 85 14.23 -17.52 17.57
N SER A 86 13.33 -17.88 16.64
CA SER A 86 13.73 -18.63 15.45
C SER A 86 14.36 -17.72 14.38
N PRO A 87 15.56 -18.09 13.84
CA PRO A 87 16.18 -17.39 12.71
C PRO A 87 15.30 -17.35 11.45
N ASN A 88 14.54 -18.41 11.17
CA ASN A 88 13.65 -18.52 10.02
C ASN A 88 12.52 -17.47 10.09
N ILE A 89 11.95 -17.27 11.28
CA ILE A 89 10.92 -16.25 11.51
C ILE A 89 11.50 -14.85 11.30
N ALA A 90 12.71 -14.59 11.83
CA ALA A 90 13.38 -13.30 11.66
C ALA A 90 13.66 -13.00 10.17
N GLU A 91 14.12 -13.99 9.40
CA GLU A 91 14.30 -13.85 7.95
C GLU A 91 12.97 -13.52 7.25
N ARG A 92 11.89 -14.21 7.60
CA ARG A 92 10.56 -13.98 7.04
C ARG A 92 10.03 -12.58 7.35
N VAL A 93 10.20 -12.13 8.59
CA VAL A 93 9.86 -10.77 9.04
C VAL A 93 10.64 -9.72 8.23
N ASN A 94 11.94 -9.91 8.03
CA ASN A 94 12.76 -8.98 7.25
C ASN A 94 12.31 -8.91 5.77
N ALA A 95 12.04 -10.06 5.15
CA ALA A 95 11.57 -10.13 3.78
C ALA A 95 10.20 -9.45 3.60
N LEU A 96 9.27 -9.70 4.52
CA LEU A 96 7.95 -9.05 4.52
C LEU A 96 8.06 -7.53 4.73
N THR A 97 8.93 -7.09 5.63
CA THR A 97 9.20 -5.67 5.86
C THR A 97 9.73 -5.00 4.59
N ALA A 98 10.73 -5.59 3.94
CA ALA A 98 11.29 -5.06 2.70
C ALA A 98 10.23 -4.95 1.58
N GLY A 99 9.40 -5.99 1.42
CA GLY A 99 8.29 -5.98 0.46
C GLY A 99 7.27 -4.89 0.76
N ASN A 100 6.87 -4.73 2.04
CA ASN A 100 5.93 -3.70 2.47
C ASN A 100 6.47 -2.27 2.25
N ILE A 101 7.76 -2.04 2.47
CA ILE A 101 8.41 -0.75 2.17
C ILE A 101 8.23 -0.40 0.68
N GLN A 102 8.50 -1.36 -0.20
CA GLN A 102 8.35 -1.15 -1.65
C GLN A 102 6.90 -0.91 -2.05
N LEU A 103 5.95 -1.64 -1.47
CA LEU A 103 4.52 -1.45 -1.73
C LEU A 103 4.06 -0.06 -1.28
N ILE A 104 4.46 0.40 -0.10
CA ILE A 104 4.14 1.75 0.40
C ILE A 104 4.72 2.82 -0.53
N LYS A 105 6.00 2.68 -0.93
CA LYS A 105 6.64 3.58 -1.90
C LYS A 105 5.89 3.62 -3.23
N SER A 106 5.44 2.46 -3.71
CA SER A 106 4.72 2.34 -4.99
C SER A 106 3.38 3.08 -5.03
N ILE A 107 2.70 3.26 -3.89
CA ILE A 107 1.43 4.01 -3.83
C ILE A 107 1.67 5.46 -4.27
N ARG A 108 2.74 6.05 -3.76
CA ARG A 108 3.09 7.44 -4.07
C ARG A 108 3.57 7.60 -5.50
N SER A 109 4.53 6.80 -5.95
CA SER A 109 5.09 6.94 -7.30
C SER A 109 4.01 6.78 -8.36
N GLN A 110 3.20 5.73 -8.28
CA GLN A 110 2.10 5.49 -9.23
C GLN A 110 1.04 6.59 -9.21
N TYR A 111 0.78 7.21 -8.06
CA TYR A 111 -0.14 8.35 -8.00
C TYR A 111 0.45 9.57 -8.72
N LEU A 112 1.70 9.91 -8.44
CA LEU A 112 2.38 11.05 -9.07
C LEU A 112 2.47 10.86 -10.59
N ASP A 113 2.85 9.67 -11.06
CA ASP A 113 2.91 9.32 -12.48
C ASP A 113 1.55 9.53 -13.16
N LYS A 114 0.46 9.07 -12.54
CA LYS A 114 -0.90 9.24 -13.06
C LYS A 114 -1.32 10.70 -13.10
N VAL A 115 -1.00 11.48 -12.07
CA VAL A 115 -1.31 12.92 -12.04
C VAL A 115 -0.54 13.63 -13.15
N GLN A 116 0.77 13.40 -13.29
CA GLN A 116 1.58 13.97 -14.36
C GLN A 116 1.01 13.65 -15.75
N ASN A 117 0.67 12.39 -16.01
CA ASN A 117 0.06 11.97 -17.27
C ASN A 117 -1.28 12.68 -17.54
N THR A 118 -2.12 12.82 -16.51
CA THR A 118 -3.41 13.50 -16.61
C THR A 118 -3.24 14.98 -16.94
N VAL A 119 -2.27 15.66 -16.29
CA VAL A 119 -1.94 17.07 -16.55
C VAL A 119 -1.43 17.25 -17.98
N MET A 120 -0.52 16.38 -18.44
CA MET A 120 0.00 16.43 -19.81
C MET A 120 -1.12 16.23 -20.85
N GLN A 121 -2.01 15.26 -20.63
CA GLN A 121 -3.15 15.03 -21.52
C GLN A 121 -4.12 16.22 -21.54
N ALA A 122 -4.39 16.83 -20.39
CA ALA A 122 -5.25 18.00 -20.29
C ALA A 122 -4.66 19.21 -21.05
N MET A 123 -3.35 19.42 -20.99
CA MET A 123 -2.68 20.47 -21.77
C MET A 123 -2.84 20.26 -23.28
N VAL A 124 -2.61 19.04 -23.77
CA VAL A 124 -2.72 18.72 -25.21
C VAL A 124 -4.16 18.88 -25.71
N ARG A 125 -5.15 18.52 -24.90
CA ARG A 125 -6.57 18.57 -25.26
C ARG A 125 -7.22 19.95 -25.03
N GLY A 126 -6.56 20.87 -24.32
CA GLY A 126 -7.15 22.14 -23.91
C GLY A 126 -8.28 21.98 -22.88
N SER A 127 -8.18 21.00 -21.99
CA SER A 127 -9.22 20.72 -20.99
C SER A 127 -9.36 21.86 -19.98
N LEU A 128 -10.58 22.09 -19.47
CA LEU A 128 -10.83 23.10 -18.43
C LEU A 128 -10.17 22.69 -17.10
N ASN A 129 -9.71 23.68 -16.32
CA ASN A 129 -9.06 23.45 -15.03
C ASN A 129 -9.98 22.72 -14.02
N LYS A 130 -11.29 22.98 -14.10
CA LYS A 130 -12.31 22.29 -13.28
C LYS A 130 -12.34 20.79 -13.55
N ASP A 131 -12.24 20.39 -14.81
CA ASP A 131 -12.29 18.98 -15.21
C ASP A 131 -10.99 18.27 -14.85
N LEU A 132 -9.85 18.95 -14.96
CA LEU A 132 -8.57 18.44 -14.49
C LEU A 132 -8.57 18.23 -12.97
N ALA A 133 -9.13 19.17 -12.20
CA ALA A 133 -9.23 19.04 -10.75
C ALA A 133 -10.11 17.84 -10.35
N ALA A 134 -11.24 17.65 -11.06
CA ALA A 134 -12.11 16.50 -10.85
C ALA A 134 -11.40 15.16 -11.16
N GLN A 135 -10.61 15.09 -12.23
CA GLN A 135 -9.82 13.91 -12.60
C GLN A 135 -8.76 13.59 -11.55
N VAL A 136 -8.00 14.60 -11.09
CA VAL A 136 -6.98 14.41 -10.04
C VAL A 136 -7.61 13.93 -8.73
N LYS A 137 -8.78 14.47 -8.37
CA LYS A 137 -9.54 14.02 -7.19
C LYS A 137 -9.96 12.55 -7.31
N ASP A 138 -10.40 12.12 -8.48
CA ASP A 138 -10.77 10.72 -8.71
C ASP A 138 -9.58 9.76 -8.66
N LEU A 139 -8.42 10.19 -9.17
CA LEU A 139 -7.16 9.47 -8.97
C LEU A 139 -6.83 9.29 -7.49
N GLY A 140 -7.05 10.32 -6.66
CA GLY A 140 -6.89 10.24 -5.21
C GLY A 140 -7.74 9.12 -4.59
N LYS A 141 -9.02 9.03 -4.95
CA LYS A 141 -9.93 7.96 -4.48
C LYS A 141 -9.46 6.56 -4.92
N THR A 142 -8.98 6.43 -6.14
CA THR A 142 -8.47 5.16 -6.66
C THR A 142 -7.19 4.74 -5.94
N THR A 143 -6.30 5.68 -5.65
CA THR A 143 -5.08 5.47 -4.86
C THR A 143 -5.41 5.04 -3.42
N GLU A 144 -6.40 5.66 -2.80
CA GLU A 144 -6.88 5.27 -1.46
C GLU A 144 -7.41 3.83 -1.46
N LYS A 145 -8.26 3.46 -2.41
CA LYS A 145 -8.73 2.07 -2.58
C LYS A 145 -7.58 1.09 -2.74
N ARG A 146 -6.55 1.46 -3.52
CA ARG A 146 -5.34 0.64 -3.68
C ARG A 146 -4.56 0.50 -2.37
N ALA A 147 -4.41 1.58 -1.60
CA ALA A 147 -3.74 1.54 -0.31
C ALA A 147 -4.47 0.59 0.67
N MET A 148 -5.80 0.67 0.74
CA MET A 148 -6.63 -0.22 1.54
C MET A 148 -6.52 -1.68 1.08
N PHE A 149 -6.51 -1.92 -0.24
CA PHE A 149 -6.31 -3.25 -0.80
C PHE A 149 -4.95 -3.84 -0.41
N ILE A 150 -3.88 -3.06 -0.54
CA ILE A 150 -2.52 -3.47 -0.13
C ILE A 150 -2.49 -3.80 1.35
N ALA A 151 -3.03 -2.94 2.22
CA ALA A 151 -3.03 -3.18 3.66
C ALA A 151 -3.71 -4.52 4.02
N ARG A 152 -4.88 -4.80 3.43
CA ARG A 152 -5.61 -6.05 3.65
C ARG A 152 -4.84 -7.27 3.13
N ASP A 153 -4.37 -7.20 1.89
CA ASP A 153 -3.62 -8.29 1.24
C ASP A 153 -2.33 -8.61 2.01
N GLN A 154 -1.56 -7.60 2.40
CA GLN A 154 -0.31 -7.78 3.12
C GLN A 154 -0.54 -8.28 4.55
N SER A 155 -1.69 -7.96 5.17
CA SER A 155 -2.05 -8.51 6.49
C SER A 155 -2.30 -10.02 6.39
N SER A 156 -3.08 -10.46 5.41
CA SER A 156 -3.32 -11.89 5.17
C SER A 156 -2.05 -12.65 4.79
N LYS A 157 -1.21 -12.07 3.92
CA LYS A 157 0.06 -12.69 3.51
C LYS A 157 1.06 -12.80 4.65
N LEU A 158 1.17 -11.75 5.48
CA LEU A 158 2.00 -11.78 6.67
C LEU A 158 1.56 -12.90 7.61
N ASN A 159 0.26 -12.97 7.92
CA ASN A 159 -0.26 -13.98 8.83
C ASN A 159 0.04 -15.40 8.32
N ALA A 160 -0.28 -15.67 7.06
CA ALA A 160 -0.03 -16.97 6.44
C ALA A 160 1.47 -17.33 6.43
N ALA A 161 2.33 -16.38 6.04
CA ALA A 161 3.77 -16.55 5.99
C ALA A 161 4.39 -16.86 7.36
N LEU A 162 3.96 -16.16 8.42
CA LEU A 162 4.49 -16.36 9.77
C LEU A 162 3.93 -17.63 10.43
N THR A 163 2.65 -17.94 10.23
CA THR A 163 2.05 -19.20 10.68
C THR A 163 2.78 -20.39 10.05
N GLN A 164 3.01 -20.34 8.74
CA GLN A 164 3.77 -21.38 8.03
C GLN A 164 5.16 -21.55 8.65
N ALA A 165 5.93 -20.46 8.77
CA ALA A 165 7.28 -20.52 9.33
C ALA A 165 7.27 -21.12 10.75
N ARG A 166 6.35 -20.67 11.62
CA ARG A 166 6.21 -21.20 12.99
C ARG A 166 5.83 -22.67 13.04
N HIS A 167 4.95 -23.12 12.15
CA HIS A 167 4.57 -24.53 12.04
C HIS A 167 5.75 -25.39 11.57
N GLU A 168 6.52 -24.91 10.60
CA GLU A 168 7.73 -25.59 10.13
C GLU A 168 8.78 -25.72 11.25
N GLU A 169 8.96 -24.69 12.09
CA GLU A 169 9.86 -24.73 13.25
C GLU A 169 9.51 -25.84 14.25
N VAL A 170 8.21 -26.13 14.44
CA VAL A 170 7.76 -27.21 15.33
C VAL A 170 7.61 -28.56 14.61
N GLY A 171 8.11 -28.65 13.37
CA GLY A 171 8.16 -29.89 12.59
C GLY A 171 6.86 -30.29 11.91
N ILE A 172 5.88 -29.39 11.78
CA ILE A 172 4.65 -29.64 11.02
C ILE A 172 4.98 -29.60 9.52
N LYS A 173 4.76 -30.73 8.83
CA LYS A 173 5.11 -30.91 7.41
C LYS A 173 3.91 -30.91 6.46
N LYS A 174 2.70 -30.98 6.99
CA LYS A 174 1.46 -31.11 6.23
C LYS A 174 0.47 -30.07 6.71
N TYR A 175 -0.27 -29.50 5.77
CA TYR A 175 -1.41 -28.65 6.05
C TYR A 175 -2.61 -29.18 5.25
N MET A 176 -3.79 -28.89 5.76
CA MET A 176 -5.05 -29.06 5.04
C MET A 176 -5.54 -27.66 4.71
N TRP A 177 -5.86 -27.40 3.45
CA TRP A 177 -6.39 -26.08 3.11
C TRP A 177 -7.88 -26.08 3.41
N SER A 178 -8.33 -25.11 4.20
CA SER A 178 -9.75 -24.85 4.37
C SER A 178 -10.16 -23.49 3.84
N THR A 179 -11.30 -23.44 3.15
CA THR A 179 -11.91 -22.17 2.76
C THR A 179 -12.75 -21.60 3.91
N SER A 180 -13.25 -20.37 3.78
CA SER A 180 -14.20 -19.83 4.76
C SER A 180 -15.58 -20.52 4.70
N GLY A 181 -15.86 -21.32 3.67
CA GLY A 181 -17.14 -22.00 3.47
C GLY A 181 -18.33 -21.05 3.24
N ASP A 182 -18.10 -19.77 2.99
CA ASP A 182 -19.15 -18.77 2.81
C ASP A 182 -19.48 -18.48 1.35
N GLU A 183 -20.57 -17.73 1.12
CA GLU A 183 -21.07 -17.37 -0.21
C GLU A 183 -20.08 -16.55 -1.06
N ARG A 184 -19.01 -16.01 -0.45
CA ARG A 184 -17.99 -15.21 -1.14
C ARG A 184 -16.85 -16.07 -1.68
N VAL A 185 -16.79 -17.35 -1.30
CA VAL A 185 -15.81 -18.31 -1.81
C VAL A 185 -16.07 -18.54 -3.31
N ARG A 186 -15.02 -18.40 -4.11
CA ARG A 186 -15.08 -18.71 -5.54
C ARG A 186 -15.14 -20.21 -5.73
N GLU A 187 -15.86 -20.68 -6.75
CA GLU A 187 -15.99 -22.10 -7.09
C GLU A 187 -14.63 -22.82 -7.17
N SER A 188 -13.66 -22.23 -7.85
CA SER A 188 -12.29 -22.78 -7.97
C SER A 188 -11.49 -22.85 -6.67
N HIS A 189 -11.93 -22.17 -5.60
CA HIS A 189 -11.34 -22.28 -4.26
C HIS A 189 -12.10 -23.33 -3.44
N ALA A 190 -13.42 -23.42 -3.58
CA ALA A 190 -14.23 -24.46 -2.94
C ALA A 190 -13.81 -25.87 -3.39
N GLU A 191 -13.48 -26.03 -4.69
CA GLU A 191 -12.94 -27.29 -5.23
C GLU A 191 -11.61 -27.72 -4.60
N LYS A 192 -10.90 -26.82 -3.91
CA LYS A 192 -9.59 -27.07 -3.31
C LYS A 192 -9.65 -27.15 -1.77
N ASP A 193 -10.86 -27.15 -1.20
CA ASP A 193 -11.08 -27.32 0.23
C ASP A 193 -10.86 -28.79 0.61
N GLY A 194 -9.88 -29.06 1.49
CA GLY A 194 -9.51 -30.40 1.93
C GLY A 194 -8.01 -30.68 1.98
#